data_AF-A0A7W9BL52-F1
#
_entry.id   AF-A0A7W9BL52-F1
#
_cell.length_a   1.000
_cell.length_b   1.000
_cell.length_c   1.000
_cell.angle_alpha   90.00
_cell.angle_beta   90.00
_cell.angle_gamma   90.00
#
_symmetry.space_group_name_H-M   'P 1'
#
loop_
_entity.id
_entity.type
_entity.pdbx_description
1 polymer ?
#
loop_
_entity_poly.entity_id
_entity_poly.type
_entity_poly.pdbx_seq_one_letter_code
_entity_poly.pdbx_strand_id
1 'polypeptide(L)'
;MYYLKLTASACAVAAISATASVAQSRDEIRIVGSSTVFPYTQAVAEQFANNTGAPSPIVESTGTGGGMQIFCGGIGEAHADITGASRAMKASEFQLCQDNGVTEITEALIGFDGLSLAISRANDAAWDLTLGEIYLALGAQVPVDGEWADNPYTMWNEINPDLPAVEILAYGPPPTSGTRDAFVELAMHAGCEELAFVEEGGFDGDWVGENCSRMRTDGPFVEAGENDNLIVQRLEADSNALGIFGYSFLYENLDKLKGVQIEGVEPTIDTIADKSYPVSRPLYFYIKNAHRGVIPNLNEFIEEYMSDDALMTGGYLSERGLVPLAEDRIVELQDAVLDGVSMEAPQ
;
A
#
# COMPACT_ATOMS: atom_id res chain seq x y z
N MET A 1 70.31 -12.88 46.65
CA MET A 1 69.41 -12.20 47.60
C MET A 1 69.55 -10.71 47.39
N TYR A 2 68.62 -10.05 46.68
CA TYR A 2 67.44 -9.36 47.26
C TYR A 2 67.88 -8.11 48.07
N TYR A 3 67.49 -6.85 47.82
CA TYR A 3 66.24 -6.26 47.29
C TYR A 3 66.47 -4.86 46.68
N LEU A 4 65.63 -4.54 45.70
CA LEU A 4 65.22 -3.21 45.24
C LEU A 4 64.72 -2.30 46.38
N LYS A 5 64.94 -0.98 46.28
CA LYS A 5 63.94 0.04 46.67
C LYS A 5 63.94 1.18 45.65
N LEU A 6 62.95 1.15 44.77
CA LEU A 6 62.46 2.31 44.04
C LEU A 6 61.82 3.31 45.03
N THR A 7 62.13 4.59 44.87
CA THR A 7 61.28 5.68 45.36
C THR A 7 60.82 6.49 44.15
N ALA A 8 59.52 6.77 44.16
CA ALA A 8 58.75 7.37 43.10
C ALA A 8 59.08 8.86 42.90
N SER A 9 58.90 9.33 41.68
CA SER A 9 58.34 10.66 41.46
C SER A 9 57.50 10.62 40.19
N ALA A 10 56.18 10.64 40.40
CA ALA A 10 55.15 10.66 39.40
C ALA A 10 54.88 12.10 38.97
N CYS A 11 54.99 12.35 37.67
CA CYS A 11 54.32 13.45 36.96
C CYS A 11 54.05 12.96 35.54
N ALA A 12 53.05 12.08 35.40
CA ALA A 12 52.49 11.75 34.09
C ALA A 12 51.40 12.77 33.79
N VAL A 13 51.68 13.67 32.85
CA VAL A 13 50.68 14.54 32.23
C VAL A 13 49.76 13.62 31.42
N ALA A 14 48.55 13.38 31.92
CA ALA A 14 47.51 12.73 31.16
C ALA A 14 46.99 13.73 30.11
N ALA A 15 47.51 13.64 28.90
CA ALA A 15 46.87 14.25 27.74
C ALA A 15 45.55 13.52 27.50
N ILE A 16 44.44 14.16 27.89
CA ILE A 16 43.09 13.73 27.51
C ILE A 16 42.97 13.98 26.01
N SER A 17 43.21 12.95 25.22
CA SER A 17 42.82 12.92 23.81
C SER A 17 41.29 12.93 23.76
N ALA A 18 40.70 14.12 23.64
CA ALA A 18 39.32 14.27 23.23
C ALA A 18 39.23 13.87 21.75
N THR A 19 39.09 12.58 21.48
CA THR A 19 38.52 12.14 20.21
C THR A 19 37.06 12.53 20.26
N ALA A 20 36.73 13.63 19.57
CA ALA A 20 35.35 13.89 19.18
C ALA A 20 34.89 12.67 18.39
N SER A 21 34.05 11.85 19.00
CA SER A 21 33.20 10.91 18.29
C SER A 21 32.29 11.75 17.40
N VAL A 22 32.75 11.98 16.17
CA VAL A 22 31.89 12.44 15.08
C VAL A 22 30.77 11.40 15.03
N ALA A 23 29.53 11.80 15.31
CA ALA A 23 28.39 10.94 15.10
C ALA A 23 28.46 10.50 13.63
N GLN A 24 28.69 9.21 13.41
CA GLN A 24 28.72 8.64 12.08
C GLN A 24 27.28 8.66 11.60
N SER A 25 26.97 9.53 10.64
CA SER A 25 25.68 9.54 9.98
C SER A 25 25.36 8.14 9.50
N ARG A 26 24.14 7.64 9.75
CA ARG A 26 23.75 6.35 9.17
C ARG A 26 23.87 6.44 7.65
N ASP A 27 24.39 5.37 7.03
CA ASP A 27 24.66 5.34 5.59
C ASP A 27 23.40 5.01 4.75
N GLU A 28 22.31 4.61 5.41
CA GLU A 28 21.11 4.07 4.77
C GLU A 28 19.89 4.98 5.01
N ILE A 29 19.15 5.23 3.92
CA ILE A 29 17.83 5.83 3.95
C ILE A 29 16.85 4.84 4.59
N ARG A 30 15.94 5.32 5.44
CA ARG A 30 14.91 4.48 6.07
C ARG A 30 13.52 4.93 5.66
N ILE A 31 12.74 3.98 5.18
CA ILE A 31 11.41 4.19 4.63
C ILE A 31 10.43 3.25 5.32
N VAL A 32 9.29 3.78 5.76
CA VAL A 32 8.27 3.01 6.48
C VAL A 32 6.89 3.21 5.85
N GLY A 33 5.95 2.29 6.05
CA GLY A 33 4.52 2.62 5.92
C GLY A 33 3.71 1.57 5.20
N SER A 34 2.83 2.01 4.29
CA SER A 34 1.84 1.17 3.62
C SER A 34 2.44 -0.09 2.99
N SER A 35 1.85 -1.25 3.29
CA SER A 35 2.19 -2.53 2.64
C SER A 35 1.94 -2.52 1.13
N THR A 36 1.11 -1.60 0.65
CA THR A 36 0.80 -1.42 -0.77
C THR A 36 1.82 -0.55 -1.48
N VAL A 37 2.33 0.48 -0.81
CA VAL A 37 3.39 1.32 -1.39
C VAL A 37 4.73 0.59 -1.34
N PHE A 38 4.90 -0.33 -0.39
CA PHE A 38 6.09 -1.16 -0.19
C PHE A 38 6.69 -1.76 -1.49
N PRO A 39 5.96 -2.54 -2.32
CA PRO A 39 6.53 -3.14 -3.53
C PRO A 39 7.05 -2.11 -4.54
N TYR A 40 6.40 -0.95 -4.67
CA TYR A 40 6.85 0.13 -5.55
C TYR A 40 8.12 0.77 -5.01
N THR A 41 8.13 1.13 -3.73
CA THR A 41 9.32 1.71 -3.08
C THR A 41 10.51 0.75 -3.08
N GLN A 42 10.27 -0.56 -2.91
CA GLN A 42 11.30 -1.59 -3.00
C GLN A 42 11.92 -1.64 -4.39
N ALA A 43 11.11 -1.53 -5.45
CA ALA A 43 11.60 -1.47 -6.83
C ALA A 43 12.47 -0.23 -7.08
N VAL A 44 12.05 0.94 -6.58
CA VAL A 44 12.86 2.17 -6.65
C VAL A 44 14.16 2.01 -5.88
N ALA A 45 14.13 1.42 -4.68
CA ALA A 45 15.32 1.19 -3.85
C ALA A 45 16.35 0.29 -4.55
N GLU A 46 15.88 -0.78 -5.20
CA GLU A 46 16.71 -1.66 -6.02
C GLU A 46 17.31 -0.93 -7.23
N GLN A 47 16.48 -0.18 -7.97
CA GLN A 47 16.91 0.54 -9.15
C GLN A 47 17.94 1.64 -8.80
N PHE A 48 17.68 2.39 -7.72
CA PHE A 48 18.59 3.36 -7.15
C PHE A 48 19.94 2.75 -6.77
N ALA A 49 19.95 1.64 -6.04
CA ALA A 49 21.18 0.97 -5.62
C ALA A 49 21.98 0.46 -6.83
N ASN A 50 21.28 -0.09 -7.84
CA ASN A 50 21.90 -0.55 -9.08
C ASN A 50 22.50 0.61 -9.90
N ASN A 51 21.81 1.74 -9.97
CA ASN A 51 22.22 2.90 -10.78
C ASN A 51 23.37 3.69 -10.13
N THR A 52 23.38 3.80 -8.81
CA THR A 52 24.30 4.68 -8.07
C THR A 52 25.45 3.93 -7.39
N GLY A 53 25.28 2.65 -7.08
CA GLY A 53 26.20 1.88 -6.23
C GLY A 53 26.13 2.24 -4.74
N ALA A 54 25.18 3.09 -4.34
CA ALA A 54 24.93 3.42 -2.94
C ALA A 54 24.27 2.23 -2.18
N PRO A 55 24.33 2.21 -0.83
CA PRO A 55 23.54 1.27 -0.04
C PRO A 55 22.06 1.36 -0.39
N SER A 56 21.40 0.21 -0.53
CA SER A 56 19.96 0.17 -0.76
C SER A 56 19.19 0.71 0.45
N PRO A 57 18.18 1.59 0.26
CA PRO A 57 17.29 2.00 1.32
C PRO A 57 16.68 0.83 2.09
N ILE A 58 16.54 0.98 3.40
CA ILE A 58 15.79 0.05 4.24
C ILE A 58 14.31 0.40 4.13
N VAL A 59 13.53 -0.48 3.54
CA VAL A 59 12.07 -0.31 3.38
C VAL A 59 11.35 -1.27 4.33
N GLU A 60 10.46 -0.75 5.16
CA GLU A 60 9.70 -1.54 6.15
C GLU A 60 8.19 -1.32 6.00
N SER A 61 7.46 -2.42 5.81
CA SER A 61 5.98 -2.40 5.83
C SER A 61 5.48 -2.30 7.28
N THR A 62 4.81 -1.21 7.61
CA THR A 62 4.27 -0.91 8.95
C THR A 62 2.80 -0.44 8.91
N GLY A 63 2.17 -0.50 7.74
CA GLY A 63 0.84 0.05 7.48
C GLY A 63 0.85 1.58 7.39
N THR A 64 -0.16 2.18 6.76
CA THR A 64 -0.18 3.64 6.55
C THR A 64 -0.20 4.41 7.87
N GLY A 65 -1.09 4.03 8.82
CA GLY A 65 -1.16 4.70 10.13
C GLY A 65 0.09 4.49 11.00
N GLY A 66 0.62 3.26 11.03
CA GLY A 66 1.85 2.95 11.77
C GLY A 66 3.07 3.67 11.19
N GLY A 67 3.18 3.71 9.86
CA GLY A 67 4.20 4.47 9.14
C GLY A 67 4.16 5.95 9.46
N MET A 68 2.98 6.56 9.45
CA MET A 68 2.79 7.96 9.83
C MET A 68 3.22 8.24 11.28
N GLN A 69 2.93 7.35 12.23
CA GLN A 69 3.39 7.50 13.62
C GLN A 69 4.92 7.45 13.73
N ILE A 70 5.57 6.51 13.03
CA ILE A 70 7.03 6.37 13.04
C ILE A 70 7.68 7.57 12.34
N PHE A 71 7.13 7.99 11.20
CA PHE A 71 7.56 9.16 10.46
C PHE A 71 7.41 10.42 11.30
N CYS A 72 6.25 10.71 11.86
CA CYS A 72 6.03 11.89 12.69
C CYS A 72 6.72 11.84 14.07
N GLY A 73 7.49 10.79 14.40
CA GLY A 73 8.18 10.66 15.69
C GLY A 73 9.29 11.68 15.94
N GLY A 74 9.77 12.37 14.90
CA GLY A 74 10.77 13.43 15.02
C GLY A 74 11.72 13.54 13.81
N ILE A 75 12.73 14.40 13.94
CA ILE A 75 13.76 14.63 12.92
C ILE A 75 15.12 14.06 13.34
N GLY A 76 16.08 14.07 12.41
CA GLY A 76 17.43 13.53 12.62
C GLY A 76 17.57 12.04 12.34
N GLU A 77 18.79 11.53 12.45
CA GLU A 77 19.24 10.22 11.94
C GLU A 77 18.61 9.00 12.63
N ALA A 78 17.91 9.18 13.76
CA ALA A 78 17.22 8.09 14.43
C ALA A 78 15.83 7.79 13.83
N HIS A 79 15.26 8.73 13.06
CA HIS A 79 13.88 8.65 12.57
C HIS A 79 13.82 8.23 11.10
N ALA A 80 12.68 7.72 10.64
CA ALA A 80 12.47 7.42 9.22
C ALA A 80 12.50 8.70 8.37
N ASP A 81 12.95 8.59 7.12
CA ASP A 81 13.13 9.73 6.21
C ASP A 81 11.91 9.94 5.32
N ILE A 82 11.30 8.82 4.91
CA ILE A 82 10.15 8.77 4.02
C ILE A 82 9.07 7.88 4.65
N THR A 83 7.80 8.20 4.42
CA THR A 83 6.72 7.24 4.63
C THR A 83 5.81 7.07 3.43
N GLY A 84 5.54 5.81 3.04
CA GLY A 84 4.55 5.46 2.02
C GLY A 84 3.16 5.34 2.62
N ALA A 85 2.13 5.77 1.89
CA ALA A 85 0.75 5.78 2.36
C ALA A 85 -0.25 5.45 1.25
N SER A 86 -1.27 4.68 1.61
CA SER A 86 -2.36 4.29 0.70
C SER A 86 -3.61 5.19 0.82
N ARG A 87 -3.46 6.32 1.53
CA ARG A 87 -4.43 7.41 1.66
C ARG A 87 -3.68 8.69 2.06
N ALA A 88 -4.34 9.84 1.93
CA ALA A 88 -3.76 11.13 2.33
C ALA A 88 -3.45 11.19 3.84
N MET A 89 -2.49 12.02 4.25
CA MET A 89 -2.19 12.27 5.67
C MET A 89 -3.41 12.89 6.36
N LYS A 90 -3.76 12.38 7.54
CA LYS A 90 -4.85 12.95 8.34
C LYS A 90 -4.40 14.22 9.06
N ALA A 91 -5.31 15.17 9.33
CA ALA A 91 -5.02 16.37 10.12
C ALA A 91 -4.39 16.05 11.49
N SER A 92 -4.82 14.98 12.16
CA SER A 92 -4.23 14.55 13.43
C SER A 92 -2.79 14.03 13.30
N GLU A 93 -2.45 13.39 12.18
CA GLU A 93 -1.10 12.90 11.89
C GLU A 93 -0.18 14.05 11.50
N PHE A 94 -0.68 14.98 10.70
CA PHE A 94 0.04 16.21 10.39
C PHE A 94 0.34 16.99 11.68
N GLN A 95 -0.63 17.16 12.58
CA GLN A 95 -0.41 17.82 13.86
C GLN A 95 0.64 17.09 14.71
N LEU A 96 0.63 15.75 14.75
CA LEU A 96 1.67 14.97 15.41
C LEU A 96 3.06 15.26 14.84
N CYS A 97 3.17 15.35 13.51
CA CYS A 97 4.41 15.75 12.84
C CYS A 97 4.86 17.15 13.28
N GLN A 98 3.96 18.14 13.28
CA GLN A 98 4.27 19.51 13.73
C GLN A 98 4.74 19.53 15.19
N ASP A 99 4.05 18.84 16.09
CA ASP A 99 4.37 18.80 17.52
C ASP A 99 5.75 18.19 17.81
N ASN A 100 6.21 17.28 16.96
CA ASN A 100 7.52 16.63 17.05
C ASN A 100 8.60 17.29 16.15
N GLY A 101 8.32 18.47 15.60
CA GLY A 101 9.28 19.26 14.83
C GLY A 101 9.50 18.80 13.39
N VAL A 102 8.65 17.91 12.86
CA VAL A 102 8.60 17.54 11.45
C VAL A 102 7.69 18.53 10.72
N THR A 103 8.18 19.76 10.52
CA THR A 103 7.33 20.88 10.03
C THR A 103 7.36 21.10 8.52
N GLU A 104 8.42 20.65 7.85
CA GLU A 104 8.62 20.78 6.41
C GLU A 104 8.50 19.39 5.77
N ILE A 105 7.31 19.07 5.26
CA ILE A 105 6.98 17.77 4.68
C ILE A 105 6.60 17.96 3.22
N THR A 106 7.23 17.24 2.31
CA THR A 106 6.75 17.14 0.92
C THR A 106 5.80 15.95 0.81
N GLU A 107 4.59 16.18 0.30
CA GLU A 107 3.63 15.14 -0.08
C GLU A 107 3.79 14.84 -1.57
N ALA A 108 3.74 13.56 -1.93
CA ALA A 108 3.84 13.12 -3.31
C ALA A 108 2.79 12.05 -3.62
N LEU A 109 1.72 12.44 -4.32
CA LEU A 109 0.76 11.50 -4.91
C LEU A 109 1.40 10.86 -6.14
N ILE A 110 1.86 9.61 -6.03
CA ILE A 110 2.62 8.95 -7.11
C ILE A 110 1.75 8.25 -8.14
N GLY A 111 0.47 8.07 -7.85
CA GLY A 111 -0.46 7.39 -8.73
C GLY A 111 -1.58 6.75 -7.92
N PHE A 112 -2.19 5.75 -8.54
CA PHE A 112 -3.31 5.02 -7.98
C PHE A 112 -3.04 3.53 -7.99
N ASP A 113 -3.54 2.86 -6.98
CA ASP A 113 -3.72 1.42 -6.96
C ASP A 113 -5.19 1.16 -7.25
N GLY A 114 -5.47 0.26 -8.20
CA GLY A 114 -6.82 -0.16 -8.53
C GLY A 114 -6.87 -1.67 -8.53
N LEU A 115 -7.87 -2.24 -7.86
CA LEU A 115 -8.08 -3.69 -7.84
C LEU A 115 -9.30 -4.05 -8.66
N SER A 116 -9.10 -5.00 -9.56
CA SER A 116 -10.16 -5.48 -10.43
C SER A 116 -10.77 -6.75 -9.84
N LEU A 117 -12.10 -6.78 -9.79
CA LEU A 117 -12.81 -8.03 -10.01
C LEU A 117 -12.96 -8.22 -11.51
N ALA A 118 -12.57 -9.39 -12.02
CA ALA A 118 -12.62 -9.71 -13.44
C ALA A 118 -13.25 -11.07 -13.68
N ILE A 119 -13.82 -11.24 -14.87
CA ILE A 119 -14.36 -12.51 -15.36
C ILE A 119 -13.90 -12.74 -16.81
N SER A 120 -14.01 -13.97 -17.29
CA SER A 120 -13.79 -14.30 -18.69
C SER A 120 -14.69 -13.48 -19.62
N ARG A 121 -14.17 -13.04 -20.77
CA ARG A 121 -15.00 -12.49 -21.85
C ARG A 121 -15.95 -13.50 -22.46
N ALA A 122 -15.69 -14.80 -22.29
CA ALA A 122 -16.62 -15.85 -22.70
C ALA A 122 -17.89 -15.89 -21.82
N ASN A 123 -17.92 -15.14 -20.70
CA ASN A 123 -19.11 -14.97 -19.90
C ASN A 123 -20.06 -13.94 -20.56
N ASP A 124 -21.28 -14.36 -20.86
CA ASP A 124 -22.29 -13.49 -21.46
C ASP A 124 -23.19 -12.76 -20.44
N ALA A 125 -23.06 -13.06 -19.15
CA ALA A 125 -23.83 -12.38 -18.12
C ALA A 125 -23.32 -10.95 -17.90
N ALA A 126 -24.26 -10.07 -17.55
CA ALA A 126 -23.96 -8.76 -17.01
C ALA A 126 -23.67 -8.91 -15.52
N TRP A 127 -22.55 -8.32 -15.09
CA TRP A 127 -22.12 -8.31 -13.70
C TRP A 127 -21.98 -6.86 -13.25
N ASP A 128 -22.68 -6.56 -12.17
CA ASP A 128 -22.61 -5.31 -11.42
C ASP A 128 -22.86 -5.68 -9.96
N LEU A 129 -21.86 -5.46 -9.11
CA LEU A 129 -21.86 -5.87 -7.71
C LEU A 129 -21.77 -4.65 -6.80
N THR A 130 -22.44 -4.70 -5.67
CA THR A 130 -22.18 -3.81 -4.53
C THR A 130 -21.03 -4.35 -3.68
N LEU A 131 -20.40 -3.50 -2.87
CA LEU A 131 -19.38 -3.96 -1.91
C LEU A 131 -20.00 -4.91 -0.88
N GLY A 132 -21.22 -4.61 -0.41
CA GLY A 132 -22.00 -5.53 0.42
C GLY A 132 -22.17 -6.92 -0.19
N GLU A 133 -22.49 -7.05 -1.47
CA GLU A 133 -22.62 -8.35 -2.15
C GLU A 133 -21.28 -9.08 -2.28
N ILE A 134 -20.20 -8.34 -2.56
CA ILE A 134 -18.84 -8.89 -2.57
C ILE A 134 -18.50 -9.46 -1.18
N TYR A 135 -18.81 -8.72 -0.12
CA TYR A 135 -18.59 -9.19 1.25
C TYR A 135 -19.44 -10.42 1.56
N LEU A 136 -20.74 -10.42 1.22
CA LEU A 136 -21.62 -11.57 1.43
C LEU A 136 -21.17 -12.81 0.66
N ALA A 137 -20.50 -12.66 -0.48
CA ALA A 137 -19.95 -13.79 -1.23
C ALA A 137 -18.66 -14.34 -0.61
N LEU A 138 -17.77 -13.45 -0.15
CA LEU A 138 -16.36 -13.80 0.15
C LEU A 138 -16.00 -13.80 1.64
N GLY A 139 -16.80 -13.15 2.49
CA GLY A 139 -16.59 -13.08 3.93
C GLY A 139 -16.73 -14.45 4.57
N ALA A 140 -15.89 -14.78 5.55
CA ALA A 140 -15.99 -16.05 6.26
C ALA A 140 -17.24 -16.12 7.14
N GLN A 141 -17.72 -14.97 7.62
CA GLN A 141 -18.94 -14.84 8.40
C GLN A 141 -19.78 -13.68 7.88
N VAL A 142 -21.09 -13.86 7.96
CA VAL A 142 -22.10 -12.90 7.48
C VAL A 142 -23.30 -12.93 8.43
N PRO A 143 -24.23 -11.96 8.34
CA PRO A 143 -25.49 -12.04 9.05
C PRO A 143 -26.34 -13.19 8.53
N VAL A 144 -26.68 -14.14 9.41
CA VAL A 144 -27.60 -15.26 9.16
C VAL A 144 -28.62 -15.28 10.28
N ASP A 145 -29.91 -15.14 9.94
CA ASP A 145 -31.01 -15.13 10.91
C ASP A 145 -30.83 -14.13 12.08
N GLY A 146 -30.13 -13.02 11.83
CA GLY A 146 -29.86 -11.98 12.83
C GLY A 146 -28.65 -12.24 13.72
N GLU A 147 -27.82 -13.24 13.41
CA GLU A 147 -26.56 -13.53 14.11
C GLU A 147 -25.37 -13.47 13.14
N TRP A 148 -24.18 -13.18 13.67
CA TRP A 148 -22.93 -13.23 12.90
C TRP A 148 -22.41 -14.67 12.84
N ALA A 149 -22.62 -15.35 11.71
CA ALA A 149 -22.42 -16.79 11.58
C ALA A 149 -21.62 -17.16 10.32
N ASP A 150 -21.16 -18.41 10.23
CA ASP A 150 -20.44 -18.90 9.06
C ASP A 150 -21.24 -18.70 7.78
N ASN A 151 -20.56 -18.29 6.72
CA ASN A 151 -21.19 -17.89 5.48
C ASN A 151 -21.88 -19.07 4.76
N PRO A 152 -23.22 -19.07 4.61
CA PRO A 152 -23.95 -20.17 4.04
C PRO A 152 -24.11 -20.05 2.51
N TYR A 153 -23.83 -18.89 1.92
CA TYR A 153 -24.09 -18.62 0.52
C TYR A 153 -23.15 -19.44 -0.36
N THR A 154 -23.71 -20.07 -1.38
CA THR A 154 -22.99 -20.89 -2.36
C THR A 154 -23.26 -20.46 -3.80
N MET A 155 -24.31 -19.68 -4.03
CA MET A 155 -24.71 -19.17 -5.34
C MET A 155 -24.89 -17.66 -5.31
N TRP A 156 -24.56 -16.98 -6.41
CA TRP A 156 -24.70 -15.51 -6.49
C TRP A 156 -26.15 -15.04 -6.37
N ASN A 157 -27.09 -15.80 -6.93
CA ASN A 157 -28.51 -15.47 -6.87
C ASN A 157 -29.17 -15.72 -5.50
N GLU A 158 -28.46 -16.32 -4.53
CA GLU A 158 -28.88 -16.37 -3.13
C GLU A 158 -28.62 -15.04 -2.41
N ILE A 159 -27.60 -14.30 -2.84
CA ILE A 159 -27.23 -12.99 -2.30
C ILE A 159 -28.11 -11.90 -2.93
N ASN A 160 -28.20 -11.89 -4.26
CA ASN A 160 -29.08 -10.97 -4.99
C ASN A 160 -29.75 -11.72 -6.16
N PRO A 161 -31.09 -11.80 -6.22
CA PRO A 161 -31.81 -12.55 -7.24
C PRO A 161 -31.63 -12.03 -8.68
N ASP A 162 -31.14 -10.80 -8.87
CA ASP A 162 -30.80 -10.24 -10.18
C ASP A 162 -29.42 -10.73 -10.70
N LEU A 163 -28.60 -11.35 -9.84
CA LEU A 163 -27.33 -11.95 -10.22
C LEU A 163 -27.51 -13.33 -10.86
N PRO A 164 -26.52 -13.82 -11.64
CA PRO A 164 -26.62 -15.12 -12.29
C PRO A 164 -26.76 -16.29 -11.31
N ALA A 165 -27.53 -17.31 -11.68
CA ALA A 165 -27.65 -18.56 -10.93
C ALA A 165 -26.42 -19.47 -11.17
N VAL A 166 -25.24 -19.00 -10.76
CA VAL A 166 -23.97 -19.71 -10.83
C VAL A 166 -23.34 -19.83 -9.44
N GLU A 167 -22.54 -20.89 -9.24
CA GLU A 167 -21.79 -21.09 -7.99
C GLU A 167 -20.84 -19.92 -7.74
N ILE A 168 -20.71 -19.53 -6.48
CA ILE A 168 -19.71 -18.55 -6.06
C ILE A 168 -18.35 -19.24 -6.14
N LEU A 169 -17.51 -18.75 -7.03
CA LEU A 169 -16.12 -19.15 -7.14
C LEU A 169 -15.29 -17.92 -7.48
N ALA A 170 -14.41 -17.53 -6.56
CA ALA A 170 -13.46 -16.45 -6.75
C ALA A 170 -12.04 -16.96 -6.53
N TYR A 171 -11.15 -16.59 -7.44
CA TYR A 171 -9.72 -16.78 -7.32
C TYR A 171 -9.08 -15.47 -6.89
N GLY A 172 -8.19 -15.54 -5.90
CA GLY A 172 -7.51 -14.34 -5.42
C GLY A 172 -6.13 -14.62 -4.85
N PRO A 173 -5.40 -13.55 -4.51
CA PRO A 173 -4.06 -13.64 -3.98
C PRO A 173 -4.03 -14.25 -2.56
N PRO A 174 -2.88 -14.80 -2.13
CA PRO A 174 -2.70 -15.39 -0.80
C PRO A 174 -2.65 -14.32 0.31
N PRO A 175 -2.72 -14.70 1.61
CA PRO A 175 -2.66 -13.77 2.74
C PRO A 175 -1.38 -12.93 2.84
N THR A 176 -0.34 -13.29 2.10
CA THR A 176 0.96 -12.62 2.06
C THR A 176 1.04 -11.50 1.01
N SER A 177 0.01 -11.34 0.18
CA SER A 177 -0.02 -10.39 -0.92
C SER A 177 -0.59 -9.04 -0.51
N GLY A 178 0.10 -7.95 -0.90
CA GLY A 178 -0.40 -6.59 -0.73
C GLY A 178 -1.71 -6.30 -1.48
N THR A 179 -1.96 -7.02 -2.58
CA THR A 179 -3.25 -6.97 -3.29
C THR A 179 -4.38 -7.53 -2.42
N ARG A 180 -4.13 -8.58 -1.63
CA ARG A 180 -5.13 -9.08 -0.69
C ARG A 180 -5.40 -8.09 0.43
N ASP A 181 -4.34 -7.52 1.01
CA ASP A 181 -4.48 -6.50 2.05
C ASP A 181 -5.35 -5.33 1.56
N ALA A 182 -5.06 -4.85 0.35
CA ALA A 182 -5.82 -3.79 -0.32
C ALA A 182 -7.28 -4.15 -0.51
N PHE A 183 -7.56 -5.36 -1.00
CA PHE A 183 -8.92 -5.84 -1.25
C PHE A 183 -9.72 -5.98 0.04
N VAL A 184 -9.07 -6.45 1.11
CA VAL A 184 -9.70 -6.54 2.42
C VAL A 184 -10.09 -5.16 2.94
N GLU A 185 -9.18 -4.18 2.85
CA GLU A 185 -9.46 -2.80 3.27
C GLU A 185 -10.55 -2.13 2.42
N LEU A 186 -10.39 -2.14 1.09
CA LEU A 186 -11.23 -1.34 0.19
C LEU A 186 -12.58 -1.98 -0.16
N ALA A 187 -12.66 -3.31 -0.19
CA ALA A 187 -13.88 -4.01 -0.58
C ALA A 187 -14.52 -4.77 0.59
N MET A 188 -13.74 -5.56 1.34
CA MET A 188 -14.31 -6.39 2.40
C MET A 188 -14.77 -5.56 3.59
N HIS A 189 -13.96 -4.62 4.10
CA HIS A 189 -14.34 -3.77 5.22
C HIS A 189 -15.48 -2.83 4.85
N ALA A 190 -15.33 -2.09 3.74
CA ALA A 190 -16.38 -1.19 3.24
C ALA A 190 -17.71 -1.93 2.99
N GLY A 191 -17.66 -3.09 2.31
CA GLY A 191 -18.86 -3.90 2.08
C GLY A 191 -19.48 -4.47 3.36
N CYS A 192 -18.66 -4.79 4.36
CA CYS A 192 -19.15 -5.21 5.67
C CYS A 192 -19.88 -4.07 6.39
N GLU A 193 -19.32 -2.86 6.35
CA GLU A 193 -19.89 -1.65 6.96
C GLU A 193 -21.25 -1.27 6.34
N GLU A 194 -21.46 -1.56 5.06
CA GLU A 194 -22.72 -1.35 4.34
C GLU A 194 -23.84 -2.34 4.74
N LEU A 195 -23.52 -3.44 5.41
CA LEU A 195 -24.54 -4.39 5.83
C LEU A 195 -25.40 -3.77 6.94
N ALA A 196 -26.73 -3.84 6.78
CA ALA A 196 -27.67 -3.35 7.79
C ALA A 196 -27.39 -3.91 9.21
N PHE A 197 -26.94 -5.16 9.32
CA PHE A 197 -26.53 -5.74 10.60
C PHE A 197 -25.40 -4.95 11.27
N VAL A 198 -24.43 -4.48 10.49
CA VAL A 198 -23.26 -3.75 10.98
C VAL A 198 -23.61 -2.28 11.25
N GLU A 199 -24.25 -1.63 10.27
CA GLU A 199 -24.69 -0.23 10.37
C GLU A 199 -25.66 -0.02 11.54
N GLU A 200 -26.71 -0.84 11.66
CA GLU A 200 -27.72 -0.73 12.71
C GLU A 200 -27.23 -1.31 14.06
N GLY A 201 -26.27 -2.23 14.02
CA GLY A 201 -25.67 -2.84 15.20
C GLY A 201 -24.76 -1.89 15.99
N GLY A 202 -24.33 -0.78 15.37
CA GLY A 202 -23.46 0.22 16.01
C GLY A 202 -22.04 -0.30 16.26
N PHE A 203 -21.56 -1.21 15.42
CA PHE A 203 -20.19 -1.70 15.48
C PHE A 203 -19.21 -0.65 14.95
N ASP A 204 -18.03 -0.57 15.55
CA ASP A 204 -16.98 0.36 15.16
C ASP A 204 -15.96 -0.28 14.20
N GLY A 205 -15.02 0.54 13.71
CA GLY A 205 -13.98 0.08 12.79
C GLY A 205 -13.06 -0.99 13.37
N ASP A 206 -12.87 -1.04 14.69
CA ASP A 206 -12.09 -2.09 15.35
C ASP A 206 -12.83 -3.43 15.23
N TRP A 207 -14.14 -3.44 15.49
CA TRP A 207 -14.97 -4.62 15.26
C TRP A 207 -14.95 -5.06 13.80
N VAL A 208 -15.07 -4.14 12.84
CA VAL A 208 -14.99 -4.43 11.40
C VAL A 208 -13.64 -5.06 11.04
N GLY A 209 -12.54 -4.47 11.52
CA GLY A 209 -11.20 -5.01 11.31
C GLY A 209 -11.04 -6.43 11.88
N GLU A 210 -11.61 -6.72 13.05
CA GLU A 210 -11.53 -8.03 13.68
C GLU A 210 -12.44 -9.08 13.01
N ASN A 211 -13.63 -8.69 12.57
CA ASN A 211 -14.70 -9.63 12.18
C ASN A 211 -14.93 -9.73 10.67
N CYS A 212 -14.56 -8.70 9.91
CA CYS A 212 -14.80 -8.63 8.46
C CYS A 212 -13.54 -8.87 7.61
N SER A 213 -12.35 -8.94 8.20
CA SER A 213 -11.10 -9.18 7.46
C SER A 213 -10.95 -10.60 6.91
N ARG A 214 -11.62 -11.57 7.54
CA ARG A 214 -11.41 -12.98 7.23
C ARG A 214 -12.23 -13.38 6.00
N MET A 215 -11.54 -13.65 4.90
CA MET A 215 -12.13 -14.30 3.73
C MET A 215 -12.39 -15.78 4.01
N ARG A 216 -13.44 -16.33 3.40
CA ARG A 216 -13.86 -17.72 3.57
C ARG A 216 -12.85 -18.72 3.01
N THR A 217 -12.76 -19.90 3.62
CA THR A 217 -11.80 -20.97 3.25
C THR A 217 -12.48 -22.32 3.03
N ASP A 218 -13.79 -22.30 2.81
CA ASP A 218 -14.69 -23.44 2.68
C ASP A 218 -14.97 -23.83 1.22
N GLY A 219 -14.31 -23.19 0.25
CA GLY A 219 -14.37 -23.55 -1.17
C GLY A 219 -14.60 -22.37 -2.12
N PRO A 220 -15.61 -21.50 -1.89
CA PRO A 220 -15.96 -20.42 -2.82
C PRO A 220 -14.89 -19.35 -3.06
N PHE A 221 -13.91 -19.23 -2.16
CA PHE A 221 -12.69 -18.47 -2.40
C PHE A 221 -11.48 -19.42 -2.44
N VAL A 222 -10.70 -19.34 -3.52
CA VAL A 222 -9.54 -20.19 -3.75
C VAL A 222 -8.30 -19.31 -3.98
N GLU A 223 -7.31 -19.47 -3.11
CA GLU A 223 -6.03 -18.79 -3.25
C GLU A 223 -5.27 -19.32 -4.49
N ALA A 224 -4.77 -18.39 -5.31
CA ALA A 224 -4.10 -18.68 -6.57
C ALA A 224 -2.57 -18.56 -6.52
N GLY A 225 -2.01 -18.23 -5.35
CA GLY A 225 -0.58 -17.98 -5.15
C GLY A 225 -0.17 -16.56 -5.57
N GLU A 226 1.12 -16.22 -5.42
CA GLU A 226 1.64 -14.86 -5.64
C GLU A 226 1.70 -14.40 -7.11
N ASN A 227 1.42 -15.30 -8.07
CA ASN A 227 1.46 -14.97 -9.48
C ASN A 227 0.04 -14.76 -10.01
N ASP A 228 -0.38 -13.51 -10.13
CA ASP A 228 -1.73 -13.14 -10.60
C ASP A 228 -2.03 -13.62 -12.03
N ASN A 229 -1.02 -13.90 -12.87
CA ASN A 229 -1.25 -14.54 -14.17
C ASN A 229 -1.88 -15.94 -14.05
N LEU A 230 -1.71 -16.62 -12.91
CA LEU A 230 -2.40 -17.88 -12.65
C LEU A 230 -3.91 -17.67 -12.48
N ILE A 231 -4.33 -16.51 -11.96
CA ILE A 231 -5.75 -16.15 -11.87
C ILE A 231 -6.30 -15.95 -13.28
N VAL A 232 -5.62 -15.16 -14.12
CA VAL A 232 -5.99 -14.95 -15.54
C VAL A 232 -6.22 -16.29 -16.25
N GLN A 233 -5.28 -17.23 -16.14
CA GLN A 233 -5.39 -18.56 -16.75
C GLN A 233 -6.58 -19.37 -16.23
N ARG A 234 -6.91 -19.25 -14.93
CA ARG A 234 -8.07 -19.93 -14.34
C ARG A 234 -9.38 -19.33 -14.87
N LEU A 235 -9.46 -18.01 -15.05
CA LEU A 235 -10.64 -17.36 -15.65
C LEU A 235 -10.82 -17.71 -17.12
N GLU A 236 -9.74 -17.92 -17.87
CA GLU A 236 -9.85 -18.44 -19.25
C GLU A 236 -10.42 -19.87 -19.27
N ALA A 237 -10.12 -20.68 -18.25
CA ALA A 237 -10.57 -22.07 -18.14
C ALA A 237 -11.99 -22.21 -17.56
N ASP A 238 -12.41 -21.29 -16.69
CA ASP A 238 -13.73 -21.24 -16.08
C ASP A 238 -14.36 -19.87 -16.30
N SER A 239 -15.34 -19.83 -17.23
CA SER A 239 -15.99 -18.58 -17.60
C SER A 239 -16.91 -18.03 -16.52
N ASN A 240 -17.24 -18.76 -15.46
CA ASN A 240 -18.15 -18.29 -14.40
C ASN A 240 -17.42 -17.85 -13.13
N ALA A 241 -16.13 -18.15 -12.99
CA ALA A 241 -15.34 -17.73 -11.84
C ALA A 241 -15.01 -16.23 -11.88
N LEU A 242 -14.88 -15.61 -10.72
CA LEU A 242 -14.30 -14.27 -10.57
C LEU A 242 -12.81 -14.36 -10.26
N GLY A 243 -12.05 -13.36 -10.66
CA GLY A 243 -10.66 -13.17 -10.27
C GLY A 243 -10.46 -11.82 -9.59
N ILE A 244 -9.62 -11.79 -8.57
CA ILE A 244 -9.25 -10.59 -7.82
C ILE A 244 -7.75 -10.37 -8.02
N PHE A 245 -7.36 -9.25 -8.60
CA PHE A 245 -5.96 -8.88 -8.81
C PHE A 245 -5.81 -7.38 -9.11
N GLY A 246 -4.58 -6.87 -9.17
CA GLY A 246 -4.31 -5.48 -9.55
C GLY A 246 -4.78 -5.16 -10.98
N TYR A 247 -5.24 -3.94 -11.21
CA TYR A 247 -5.88 -3.51 -12.46
C TYR A 247 -5.01 -3.74 -13.71
N SER A 248 -3.69 -3.66 -13.60
CA SER A 248 -2.77 -3.93 -14.73
C SER A 248 -3.00 -5.29 -15.38
N PHE A 249 -3.28 -6.35 -14.60
CA PHE A 249 -3.55 -7.67 -15.14
C PHE A 249 -4.86 -7.73 -15.93
N LEU A 250 -5.87 -6.94 -15.54
CA LEU A 250 -7.08 -6.79 -16.34
C LEU A 250 -6.74 -6.05 -17.64
N TYR A 251 -6.05 -4.92 -17.52
CA TYR A 251 -5.68 -4.05 -18.64
C TYR A 251 -4.87 -4.79 -19.73
N GLU A 252 -3.87 -5.57 -19.32
CA GLU A 252 -3.03 -6.36 -20.22
C GLU A 252 -3.77 -7.53 -20.89
N ASN A 253 -4.86 -7.99 -20.29
CA ASN A 253 -5.64 -9.14 -20.76
C ASN A 253 -7.05 -8.74 -21.20
N LEU A 254 -7.25 -7.48 -21.61
CA LEU A 254 -8.54 -6.98 -22.10
C LEU A 254 -9.01 -7.67 -23.38
N ASP A 255 -8.24 -8.51 -24.05
CA ASP A 255 -8.71 -9.37 -25.14
C ASP A 255 -9.41 -10.65 -24.63
N LYS A 256 -9.12 -11.07 -23.40
CA LYS A 256 -9.59 -12.32 -22.77
C LYS A 256 -10.54 -12.11 -21.61
N LEU A 257 -10.35 -11.03 -20.84
CA LEU A 257 -11.06 -10.72 -19.62
C LEU A 257 -11.86 -9.43 -19.77
N LYS A 258 -12.90 -9.31 -18.95
CA LYS A 258 -13.67 -8.08 -18.76
C LYS A 258 -13.78 -7.79 -17.25
N GLY A 259 -13.76 -6.51 -16.90
CA GLY A 259 -13.98 -6.08 -15.52
C GLY A 259 -15.43 -6.33 -15.11
N VAL A 260 -15.63 -6.66 -13.84
CA VAL A 260 -16.94 -6.62 -13.19
C VAL A 260 -17.17 -5.19 -12.72
N GLN A 261 -18.35 -4.65 -13.00
CA GLN A 261 -18.72 -3.33 -12.47
C GLN A 261 -18.94 -3.44 -10.97
N ILE A 262 -18.54 -2.41 -10.25
CA ILE A 262 -18.83 -2.26 -8.84
C ILE A 262 -19.61 -0.97 -8.67
N GLU A 263 -20.82 -1.06 -8.15
CA GLU A 263 -21.77 0.05 -8.03
C GLU A 263 -22.01 0.80 -9.35
N GLY A 264 -22.08 0.05 -10.46
CA GLY A 264 -22.28 0.59 -11.80
C GLY A 264 -21.05 1.25 -12.42
N VAL A 265 -19.87 1.14 -11.78
CA VAL A 265 -18.61 1.71 -12.27
C VAL A 265 -17.68 0.60 -12.74
N GLU A 266 -17.22 0.68 -13.98
CA GLU A 266 -16.24 -0.25 -14.54
C GLU A 266 -14.81 0.12 -14.08
N PRO A 267 -13.93 -0.84 -13.77
CA PRO A 267 -12.52 -0.56 -13.54
C PRO A 267 -11.84 -0.12 -14.84
N THR A 268 -11.42 1.13 -14.92
CA THR A 268 -10.68 1.71 -16.04
C THR A 268 -9.61 2.66 -15.49
N ILE A 269 -8.61 3.03 -16.31
CA ILE A 269 -7.62 4.04 -15.93
C ILE A 269 -8.30 5.32 -15.46
N ASP A 270 -9.33 5.78 -16.18
CA ASP A 270 -10.02 7.03 -15.90
C ASP A 270 -10.81 6.95 -14.58
N THR A 271 -11.59 5.89 -14.39
CA THR A 271 -12.43 5.72 -13.18
C THR A 271 -11.61 5.42 -11.92
N ILE A 272 -10.43 4.82 -12.06
CA ILE A 272 -9.48 4.63 -10.97
C ILE A 272 -8.80 5.97 -10.63
N ALA A 273 -8.36 6.72 -11.64
CA ALA A 273 -7.65 7.98 -11.43
C ALA A 273 -8.55 9.09 -10.88
N ASP A 274 -9.82 9.15 -11.27
CA ASP A 274 -10.80 10.11 -10.75
C ASP A 274 -11.47 9.67 -9.44
N LYS A 275 -11.13 8.46 -8.95
CA LYS A 275 -11.64 7.84 -7.72
C LYS A 275 -13.13 7.49 -7.74
N SER A 276 -13.76 7.46 -8.93
CA SER A 276 -15.15 7.01 -9.06
C SER A 276 -15.29 5.49 -8.92
N TYR A 277 -14.24 4.71 -9.24
CA TYR A 277 -14.24 3.27 -9.04
C TYR A 277 -13.93 2.92 -7.56
N PRO A 278 -14.80 2.17 -6.87
CA PRO A 278 -14.77 2.06 -5.40
C PRO A 278 -13.58 1.27 -4.85
N VAL A 279 -13.05 0.32 -5.61
CA VAL A 279 -11.88 -0.49 -5.20
C VAL A 279 -10.60 0.09 -5.79
N SER A 280 -10.42 1.38 -5.58
CA SER A 280 -9.21 2.11 -5.92
C SER A 280 -8.77 3.01 -4.78
N ARG A 281 -7.49 3.37 -4.76
CA ARG A 281 -6.99 4.35 -3.79
C ARG A 281 -5.77 5.10 -4.31
N PRO A 282 -5.58 6.33 -3.83
CA PRO A 282 -4.37 7.08 -4.10
C PRO A 282 -3.17 6.50 -3.34
N LEU A 283 -2.02 6.47 -3.99
CA LEU A 283 -0.75 6.10 -3.38
C LEU A 283 0.12 7.34 -3.21
N TYR A 284 0.60 7.53 -1.99
CA TYR A 284 1.46 8.64 -1.62
C TYR A 284 2.79 8.16 -1.08
N PHE A 285 3.79 9.03 -1.14
CA PHE A 285 4.85 9.05 -0.14
C PHE A 285 5.06 10.46 0.40
N TYR A 286 5.62 10.54 1.60
CA TYR A 286 5.90 11.78 2.30
C TYR A 286 7.36 11.84 2.69
N ILE A 287 7.97 12.99 2.51
CA ILE A 287 9.42 13.19 2.69
C ILE A 287 9.63 14.24 3.77
N LYS A 288 10.53 13.97 4.72
CA LYS A 288 11.00 15.03 5.62
C LYS A 288 12.03 15.90 4.92
N ASN A 289 11.67 17.13 4.60
CA ASN A 289 12.62 18.04 3.95
C ASN A 289 13.79 18.40 4.86
N ALA A 290 13.61 18.34 6.19
CA ALA A 290 14.68 18.49 7.17
C ALA A 290 15.80 17.42 7.07
N HIS A 291 15.56 16.31 6.38
CA HIS A 291 16.55 15.27 6.14
C HIS A 291 17.33 15.43 4.83
N ARG A 292 16.86 16.29 3.91
CA ARG A 292 17.56 16.58 2.66
C ARG A 292 18.90 17.26 2.94
N GLY A 293 19.95 16.78 2.29
CA GLY A 293 21.32 17.25 2.52
C GLY A 293 21.94 16.86 3.88
N VAL A 294 21.21 16.12 4.71
CA VAL A 294 21.69 15.56 5.98
C VAL A 294 21.89 14.05 5.86
N ILE A 295 20.87 13.35 5.33
CA ILE A 295 20.93 11.91 5.11
C ILE A 295 21.62 11.64 3.77
N PRO A 296 22.71 10.85 3.74
CA PRO A 296 23.42 10.53 2.51
C PRO A 296 22.50 9.94 1.44
N ASN A 297 22.67 10.40 0.20
CA ASN A 297 21.98 9.95 -1.00
C ASN A 297 20.43 10.12 -1.03
N LEU A 298 19.85 10.82 -0.05
CA LEU A 298 18.39 10.98 0.02
C LEU A 298 17.82 11.71 -1.21
N ASN A 299 18.51 12.75 -1.69
CA ASN A 299 18.04 13.50 -2.86
C ASN A 299 18.15 12.65 -4.13
N GLU A 300 19.23 11.89 -4.29
CA GLU A 300 19.45 11.00 -5.41
C GLU A 300 18.42 9.85 -5.43
N PHE A 301 18.01 9.35 -4.26
CA PHE A 301 16.91 8.39 -4.18
C PHE A 301 15.57 9.01 -4.56
N ILE A 302 15.30 10.24 -4.12
CA ILE A 302 14.09 10.98 -4.50
C ILE A 302 14.08 11.25 -6.02
N GLU A 303 15.23 11.58 -6.60
CA GLU A 303 15.41 11.75 -8.05
C GLU A 303 15.12 10.47 -8.82
N GLU A 304 15.58 9.31 -8.35
CA GLU A 304 15.24 8.00 -8.94
C GLU A 304 13.74 7.73 -8.85
N TYR A 305 13.12 7.97 -7.69
CA TYR A 305 11.67 7.80 -7.51
C TYR A 305 10.90 8.71 -8.48
N MET A 306 11.35 9.95 -8.66
CA MET A 306 10.75 10.93 -9.56
C MET A 306 11.21 10.80 -11.01
N SER A 307 11.98 9.77 -11.37
CA SER A 307 12.46 9.62 -12.75
C SER A 307 11.32 9.28 -13.71
N ASP A 308 11.49 9.64 -14.97
CA ASP A 308 10.54 9.26 -16.03
C ASP A 308 10.45 7.73 -16.14
N ASP A 309 11.59 7.03 -16.02
CA ASP A 309 11.65 5.57 -16.05
C ASP A 309 10.84 4.92 -14.92
N ALA A 310 10.67 5.61 -13.78
CA ALA A 310 9.85 5.16 -12.66
C ALA A 310 8.36 5.46 -12.86
N LEU A 311 8.02 6.74 -13.04
CA LEU A 311 6.64 7.24 -12.91
C LEU A 311 5.86 7.37 -14.21
N MET A 312 6.52 7.64 -15.33
CA MET A 312 5.80 7.89 -16.59
C MET A 312 5.05 6.65 -17.05
N THR A 313 4.06 6.84 -17.91
CA THR A 313 3.29 5.73 -18.49
C THR A 313 4.23 4.72 -19.16
N GLY A 314 4.17 3.46 -18.71
CA GLY A 314 5.06 2.40 -19.19
C GLY A 314 6.41 2.32 -18.48
N GLY A 315 6.65 3.17 -17.47
CA GLY A 315 7.77 3.04 -16.54
C GLY A 315 7.66 1.81 -15.65
N TYR A 316 8.73 1.47 -14.94
CA TYR A 316 8.85 0.21 -14.22
C TYR A 316 7.89 0.10 -13.02
N LEU A 317 7.31 1.20 -12.52
CA LEU A 317 6.24 1.15 -11.53
C LEU A 317 4.89 0.82 -12.15
N SER A 318 4.63 1.29 -13.38
CA SER A 318 3.42 0.92 -14.14
C SER A 318 3.42 -0.58 -14.46
N GLU A 319 4.58 -1.13 -14.83
CA GLU A 319 4.76 -2.59 -15.04
C GLU A 319 4.49 -3.41 -13.76
N ARG A 320 4.55 -2.77 -12.59
CA ARG A 320 4.23 -3.38 -11.28
C ARG A 320 2.80 -3.10 -10.82
N GLY A 321 1.97 -2.52 -11.69
CA GLY A 321 0.55 -2.30 -11.44
C GLY A 321 0.18 -0.92 -10.91
N LEU A 322 1.13 0.01 -10.80
CA LEU A 322 0.80 1.41 -10.51
C LEU A 322 0.01 2.00 -11.68
N VAL A 323 -1.16 2.57 -11.42
CA VAL A 323 -1.87 3.39 -12.41
C VAL A 323 -1.27 4.80 -12.34
N PRO A 324 -0.57 5.27 -13.39
CA PRO A 324 0.13 6.54 -13.35
C PRO A 324 -0.85 7.72 -13.32
N LEU A 325 -0.37 8.87 -12.86
CA LEU A 325 -1.07 10.14 -13.06
C LEU A 325 -1.04 10.55 -14.54
N ALA A 326 -1.87 11.53 -14.91
CA ALA A 326 -1.72 12.20 -16.19
C ALA A 326 -0.33 12.85 -16.30
N GLU A 327 0.28 12.83 -17.48
CA GLU A 327 1.68 13.25 -17.70
C GLU A 327 1.97 14.68 -17.21
N ASP A 328 1.04 15.61 -17.44
CA ASP A 328 1.16 17.00 -16.94
C ASP A 328 1.21 17.05 -15.42
N ARG A 329 0.43 16.21 -14.74
CA ARG A 329 0.44 16.08 -13.27
C ARG A 329 1.69 15.37 -12.76
N ILE A 330 2.27 14.45 -13.53
CA ILE A 330 3.58 13.84 -13.18
C ILE A 330 4.66 14.92 -13.22
N VAL A 331 4.71 15.76 -14.25
CA VAL A 331 5.70 16.84 -14.34
C VAL A 331 5.56 17.83 -13.18
N GLU A 332 4.32 18.26 -12.86
CA GLU A 332 4.06 19.11 -11.69
C GLU A 332 4.53 18.47 -10.37
N LEU A 333 4.27 17.16 -10.21
CA LEU A 333 4.70 16.38 -9.06
C LEU A 333 6.24 16.31 -8.97
N GLN A 334 6.91 15.97 -10.08
CA GLN A 334 8.36 15.87 -10.16
C GLN A 334 9.00 17.20 -9.73
N ASP A 335 8.56 18.33 -10.30
CA ASP A 335 9.08 19.66 -9.95
C ASP A 335 8.87 19.96 -8.46
N ALA A 336 7.65 19.79 -7.95
CA ALA A 336 7.33 20.07 -6.56
C ALA A 336 8.13 19.20 -5.58
N VAL A 337 8.31 17.93 -5.91
CA VAL A 337 9.04 16.97 -5.06
C VAL A 337 10.54 17.24 -5.11
N LEU A 338 11.12 17.50 -6.27
CA LEU A 338 12.56 17.76 -6.40
C LEU A 338 12.96 19.08 -5.74
N ASP A 339 12.10 20.10 -5.82
CA ASP A 339 12.30 21.38 -5.14
C ASP A 339 12.02 21.33 -3.63
N GLY A 340 11.51 20.19 -3.13
CA GLY A 340 11.19 20.02 -1.71
C GLY A 340 10.07 20.97 -1.25
N VAL A 341 9.09 21.22 -2.12
CA VAL A 341 7.92 22.06 -1.78
C VAL A 341 7.16 21.40 -0.64
N SER A 342 6.91 22.16 0.44
CA SER A 342 6.15 21.64 1.57
C SER A 342 4.65 21.64 1.29
N MET A 343 4.01 20.55 1.72
CA MET A 343 2.56 20.40 1.65
C MET A 343 1.86 21.44 2.53
N GLU A 344 0.62 21.75 2.17
CA GLU A 344 -0.29 22.48 3.05
C GLU A 344 -0.85 21.55 4.13
N ALA A 345 -1.35 22.14 5.22
CA ALA A 345 -2.04 21.35 6.23
C ALA A 345 -3.28 20.67 5.61
N PRO A 346 -3.46 19.35 5.79
CA PRO A 346 -4.63 18.65 5.30
C PRO A 346 -5.89 19.17 5.99
N GLN A 347 -6.99 19.25 5.21
CA GLN A 347 -8.27 19.81 5.67
C GLN A 347 -9.00 18.92 6.68
#